data_AF-A0A5C6FE44-F1
#
_entry.id   AF-A0A5C6FE44-F1
#
_cell.length_a   1.000
_cell.length_b   1.000
_cell.length_c   1.000
_cell.angle_alpha   90.00
_cell.angle_beta   90.00
_cell.angle_gamma   90.00
#
_symmetry.space_group_name_H-M   'P 1'
#
loop_
_entity.id
_entity.type
_entity.pdbx_description
1 polymer ?
#
loop_
_entity_poly.entity_id
_entity_poly.type
_entity_poly.pdbx_seq_one_letter_code
_entity_poly.pdbx_strand_id
1 'polypeptide(L)'
;MSEPFDLSLSVHRCHIHPWIVCESPSKEGAPDRWAIASRQFAREMVDPPTILAIESVDAIGQPDRVRVKLVGHTAAVVIWEVQRDHLVVACDRIAQLSIASPTVLQVAVGREIPTAGKWALWEFGVAAILRNVEDLPGITPMVRRYFARATHYQDRPST
;
A
#
# COMPACT_ATOMS: atom_id res chain seq x y z
N MET A 1 40.70 10.97 33.98
CA MET A 1 40.20 9.70 33.42
C MET A 1 38.75 9.96 33.04
N SER A 2 38.49 10.14 31.75
CA SER A 2 37.15 10.42 31.22
C SER A 2 36.71 9.15 30.49
N GLU A 3 35.63 8.54 30.94
CA GLU A 3 35.03 7.42 30.22
C GLU A 3 34.50 7.89 28.86
N PRO A 4 34.73 7.14 27.77
CA PRO A 4 34.09 7.45 26.50
C PRO A 4 32.60 7.14 26.63
N PHE A 5 31.76 8.16 26.43
CA PHE A 5 30.33 7.99 26.22
C PHE A 5 30.12 7.09 25.00
N ASP A 6 29.63 5.89 25.24
CA ASP A 6 29.20 4.97 24.19
C ASP A 6 27.93 5.54 23.53
N LEU A 7 28.13 6.21 22.39
CA LEU A 7 27.07 6.74 21.53
C LEU A 7 26.49 5.66 20.59
N SER A 8 26.57 4.38 20.96
CA SER A 8 25.77 3.31 20.35
C SER A 8 24.29 3.39 20.78
N LEU A 9 23.69 4.59 20.78
CA LEU A 9 22.25 4.71 20.59
C LEU A 9 22.02 4.40 19.12
N SER A 10 21.84 3.10 18.84
CA SER A 10 21.29 2.61 17.58
C SER A 10 19.98 3.36 17.37
N VAL A 11 20.00 4.45 16.61
CA VAL A 11 18.80 5.15 16.18
C VAL A 11 18.03 4.11 15.40
N HIS A 12 17.06 3.46 16.05
CA HIS A 12 16.12 2.59 15.39
C HIS A 12 15.32 3.51 14.49
N ARG A 13 15.81 3.71 13.26
CA ARG A 13 15.14 4.52 12.27
C ARG A 13 13.81 3.84 12.05
N CYS A 14 12.76 4.45 12.57
CA CYS A 14 11.43 3.99 12.30
C CYS A 14 11.17 4.26 10.82
N HIS A 15 11.00 3.20 10.04
CA HIS A 15 10.66 3.32 8.63
C HIS A 15 9.15 3.47 8.52
N ILE A 16 8.69 4.71 8.34
CA ILE A 16 7.28 5.01 8.11
C ILE A 16 6.99 4.82 6.62
N HIS A 17 6.10 3.89 6.32
CA HIS A 17 5.69 3.55 4.96
C HIS A 17 4.23 3.89 4.69
N PRO A 18 3.89 4.50 3.55
CA PRO A 18 2.51 4.77 3.19
C PRO A 18 1.74 3.46 2.97
N TRP A 19 0.52 3.42 3.51
CA TRP A 19 -0.51 2.45 3.20
C TRP A 19 -1.74 3.22 2.73
N ILE A 20 -1.87 3.36 1.42
CA ILE A 20 -2.88 4.23 0.82
C ILE A 20 -4.06 3.37 0.39
N VAL A 21 -5.25 3.69 0.89
CA VAL A 21 -6.50 3.07 0.51
C VAL A 21 -7.24 4.00 -0.42
N CYS A 22 -7.34 3.59 -1.68
CA CYS A 22 -8.06 4.29 -2.73
C CYS A 22 -9.48 3.73 -2.79
N GLU A 23 -10.38 4.28 -1.98
CA GLU A 23 -11.79 3.87 -1.97
C GLU A 23 -12.69 5.00 -2.45
N SER A 24 -13.79 4.62 -3.09
CA SER A 24 -14.77 5.62 -3.55
C SER A 24 -15.51 6.17 -2.35
N PRO A 25 -15.86 7.47 -2.33
CA PRO A 25 -16.66 8.02 -1.25
C PRO A 25 -17.98 7.26 -1.17
N SER A 26 -18.24 6.69 0.00
CA SER A 26 -19.49 5.98 0.26
C SER A 26 -20.67 6.92 0.07
N LYS A 27 -21.77 6.42 -0.53
CA LYS A 27 -23.04 7.15 -0.55
C LYS A 27 -23.51 7.34 0.89
N GLU A 28 -23.80 8.59 1.26
CA GLU A 28 -24.43 9.03 2.53
C GLU A 28 -24.01 8.26 3.79
N GLY A 29 -22.90 8.68 4.42
CA GLY A 29 -22.56 8.29 5.80
C GLY A 29 -22.12 6.85 6.01
N ALA A 30 -22.07 6.01 4.96
CA ALA A 30 -21.45 4.70 5.06
C ALA A 30 -19.92 4.85 5.29
N PRO A 31 -19.35 4.07 6.20
CA PRO A 31 -17.94 4.20 6.55
C PRO A 31 -17.02 3.66 5.47
N ASP A 32 -15.82 4.25 5.38
CA ASP A 32 -14.67 3.81 4.59
C ASP A 32 -14.28 2.36 4.93
N ARG A 33 -14.91 1.40 4.27
CA ARG A 33 -14.86 -0.02 4.61
C ARG A 33 -13.43 -0.55 4.54
N TRP A 34 -12.70 -0.18 3.49
CA TRP A 34 -11.35 -0.71 3.26
C TRP A 34 -10.30 0.02 4.10
N ALA A 35 -10.44 1.32 4.35
CA ALA A 35 -9.53 2.02 5.27
C ALA A 35 -9.73 1.56 6.72
N ILE A 36 -10.97 1.31 7.15
CA ILE A 36 -11.22 0.75 8.49
C ILE A 36 -10.58 -0.63 8.62
N ALA A 37 -10.81 -1.53 7.66
CA ALA A 37 -10.19 -2.85 7.66
C ALA A 37 -8.66 -2.78 7.62
N SER A 38 -8.10 -1.88 6.82
CA SER A 38 -6.66 -1.65 6.78
C SER A 38 -6.12 -1.20 8.13
N ARG A 39 -6.79 -0.26 8.81
CA ARG A 39 -6.39 0.17 10.16
C ARG A 39 -6.45 -0.96 11.19
N GLN A 40 -7.41 -1.87 11.04
CA GLN A 40 -7.57 -3.03 11.91
C GLN A 40 -6.45 -4.06 11.69
N PHE A 41 -6.18 -4.43 10.44
CA PHE A 41 -5.33 -5.59 10.16
C PHE A 41 -3.88 -5.24 9.79
N ALA A 42 -3.63 -4.13 9.08
CA ALA A 42 -2.34 -3.89 8.42
C ALA A 42 -1.15 -3.79 9.39
N ARG A 43 -1.38 -3.34 10.64
CA ARG A 43 -0.32 -3.22 11.65
C ARG A 43 0.28 -4.56 12.04
N GLU A 44 -0.50 -5.64 12.02
CA GLU A 44 -0.03 -7.00 12.33
C GLU A 44 0.64 -7.67 11.12
N MET A 45 0.47 -7.07 9.95
CA MET A 45 0.97 -7.59 8.67
C MET A 45 2.42 -7.18 8.38
N VAL A 46 3.04 -6.37 9.25
CA VAL A 46 4.42 -5.92 9.13
C VAL A 46 5.20 -6.24 10.40
N ASP A 47 6.50 -6.48 10.24
CA ASP A 47 7.39 -6.74 11.36
C ASP A 47 8.01 -5.42 11.86
N PRO A 48 8.22 -5.24 13.18
CA PRO A 48 8.99 -4.12 13.72
C PRO A 48 10.39 -4.03 13.07
N PRO A 49 10.95 -2.82 12.85
CA PRO A 49 10.47 -1.50 13.28
C PRO A 49 9.57 -0.78 12.26
N THR A 50 8.97 -1.51 11.31
CA THR A 50 8.12 -0.94 10.26
C THR A 50 6.86 -0.31 10.84
N ILE A 51 6.58 0.96 10.50
CA ILE A 51 5.32 1.63 10.84
C ILE A 51 4.58 2.00 9.57
N LEU A 52 3.26 1.81 9.58
CA LEU A 52 2.39 2.14 8.45
C LEU A 52 1.62 3.43 8.70
N ALA A 53 1.73 4.38 7.78
CA ALA A 53 0.87 5.54 7.69
C ALA A 53 -0.35 5.21 6.82
N ILE A 54 -1.46 4.83 7.47
CA ILE A 54 -2.68 4.38 6.78
C ILE A 54 -3.57 5.58 6.45
N GLU A 55 -3.76 5.84 5.17
CA GLU A 55 -4.53 6.98 4.66
C GLU A 55 -5.59 6.54 3.67
N SER A 56 -6.75 7.21 3.70
CA SER A 56 -7.82 7.04 2.71
C SER A 56 -7.77 8.18 1.68
N VAL A 57 -7.92 7.86 0.41
CA VAL A 57 -7.89 8.79 -0.72
C VAL A 57 -9.03 8.46 -1.67
N ASP A 58 -9.81 9.47 -2.02
CA ASP A 58 -10.72 9.39 -3.17
C ASP A 58 -9.90 9.45 -4.46
N ALA A 59 -9.54 8.29 -5.01
CA ALA A 59 -8.72 8.21 -6.22
C ALA A 59 -9.48 8.60 -7.50
N ILE A 60 -10.81 8.67 -7.46
CA ILE A 60 -11.63 9.11 -8.59
C ILE A 60 -11.67 10.64 -8.61
N GLY A 61 -12.01 11.27 -7.49
CA GLY A 61 -12.07 12.72 -7.36
C GLY A 61 -10.70 13.41 -7.26
N GLN A 62 -9.67 12.71 -6.79
CA GLN A 62 -8.32 13.27 -6.55
C GLN A 62 -7.21 12.34 -7.05
N PRO A 63 -7.08 12.13 -8.36
CA PRO A 63 -6.18 11.12 -8.95
C PRO A 63 -4.71 11.32 -8.61
N ASP A 64 -4.25 12.58 -8.47
CA ASP A 64 -2.84 12.87 -8.20
C ASP A 64 -2.46 12.68 -6.72
N ARG A 65 -3.44 12.54 -5.82
CA ARG A 65 -3.19 12.49 -4.38
C ARG A 65 -2.43 11.23 -3.97
N VAL A 66 -2.66 10.10 -4.66
CA VAL A 66 -1.88 8.87 -4.46
C VAL A 66 -0.40 9.14 -4.76
N ARG A 67 -0.09 9.76 -5.90
CA ARG A 67 1.28 10.06 -6.31
C ARG A 67 1.96 11.00 -5.33
N VAL A 68 1.28 12.07 -4.91
CA VAL A 68 1.80 13.03 -3.91
C VAL A 68 2.17 12.33 -2.61
N LYS A 69 1.35 11.37 -2.16
CA LYS A 69 1.59 10.60 -0.92
C LYS A 69 2.74 9.60 -1.02
N LEU A 70 3.17 9.27 -2.23
CA LEU A 70 4.28 8.36 -2.48
C LEU A 70 5.61 9.09 -2.69
N VAL A 71 5.61 10.41 -2.88
CA VAL A 71 6.83 11.20 -3.09
C VAL A 71 7.78 11.01 -1.90
N GLY A 72 9.02 10.62 -2.20
CA GLY A 72 10.06 10.40 -1.19
C GLY A 72 10.00 9.06 -0.47
N HIS A 73 9.02 8.20 -0.77
CA HIS A 73 8.93 6.86 -0.20
C HIS A 73 9.41 5.80 -1.18
N THR A 74 10.33 4.94 -0.74
CA THR A 74 10.89 3.85 -1.55
C THR A 74 10.03 2.59 -1.55
N ALA A 75 9.18 2.44 -0.54
CA ALA A 75 8.22 1.35 -0.42
C ALA A 75 6.90 1.87 0.18
N ALA A 76 5.81 1.42 -0.40
CA ALA A 76 4.44 1.67 0.04
C ALA A 76 3.51 0.52 -0.37
N VAL A 77 2.32 0.48 0.22
CA VAL A 77 1.21 -0.38 -0.22
C VAL A 77 0.09 0.52 -0.70
N VAL A 78 -0.50 0.19 -1.85
CA VAL A 78 -1.71 0.86 -2.35
C VAL A 78 -2.82 -0.16 -2.56
N ILE A 79 -3.94 0.06 -1.89
CA ILE A 79 -5.16 -0.71 -2.04
C ILE A 79 -6.10 0.05 -2.96
N TRP A 80 -6.47 -0.55 -4.08
CA TRP A 80 -7.34 0.03 -5.09
C TRP A 80 -8.73 -0.58 -5.01
N GLU A 81 -9.72 0.15 -4.54
CA GLU A 81 -11.11 -0.27 -4.68
C GLU A 81 -11.51 -0.17 -6.16
N VAL A 82 -11.80 -1.33 -6.73
CA VAL A 82 -12.21 -1.48 -8.12
C VAL A 82 -13.70 -1.82 -8.15
N GLN A 83 -14.50 -0.82 -8.52
CA GLN A 83 -15.92 -0.98 -8.77
C GLN A 83 -16.16 -1.21 -10.26
N ARG A 84 -17.21 -1.99 -10.59
CA ARG A 84 -17.52 -2.34 -11.98
C ARG A 84 -17.70 -1.10 -12.87
N ASP A 85 -18.40 -0.09 -12.37
CA ASP A 85 -18.71 1.15 -13.10
C ASP A 85 -17.48 2.03 -13.35
N HIS A 86 -16.40 1.81 -12.57
CA HIS A 86 -15.16 2.58 -12.65
C HIS A 86 -13.94 1.72 -12.99
N LEU A 87 -14.16 0.49 -13.47
CA LEU A 87 -13.09 -0.47 -13.74
C LEU A 87 -12.03 0.08 -14.69
N VAL A 88 -12.44 0.72 -15.79
CA VAL A 88 -11.51 1.27 -16.80
C VAL A 88 -10.63 2.35 -16.18
N VAL A 89 -11.23 3.24 -15.38
CA VAL A 89 -10.50 4.31 -14.70
C VAL A 89 -9.53 3.73 -13.67
N ALA A 90 -9.97 2.76 -12.87
CA ALA A 90 -9.10 2.10 -11.90
C ALA A 90 -7.90 1.41 -12.59
N CYS A 91 -8.14 0.68 -13.68
CA CYS A 91 -7.09 0.06 -14.48
C CYS A 91 -6.08 1.08 -15.01
N ASP A 92 -6.53 2.20 -15.57
CA ASP A 92 -5.65 3.26 -16.06
C ASP A 92 -4.77 3.85 -14.93
N ARG A 93 -5.34 4.09 -13.75
CA ARG A 93 -4.58 4.59 -12.59
C ARG A 93 -3.55 3.60 -12.07
N ILE A 94 -3.92 2.32 -12.00
CA ILE A 94 -3.02 1.24 -11.60
C ILE A 94 -1.87 1.11 -12.60
N ALA A 95 -2.17 1.15 -13.91
CA ALA A 95 -1.14 1.11 -14.95
C ALA A 95 -0.18 2.31 -14.86
N GLN A 96 -0.72 3.52 -14.69
CA GLN A 96 0.07 4.74 -14.51
C GLN A 96 0.98 4.66 -13.28
N LEU A 97 0.45 4.17 -12.14
CA LEU A 97 1.25 4.03 -10.93
C LEU A 97 2.34 2.97 -11.09
N SER A 98 2.05 1.86 -11.75
CA SER A 98 3.03 0.80 -12.02
C SER A 98 4.23 1.30 -12.82
N ILE A 99 3.99 2.20 -13.78
CA ILE A 99 5.05 2.84 -14.56
C ILE A 99 5.82 3.85 -13.71
N ALA A 100 5.11 4.70 -12.96
CA ALA A 100 5.72 5.80 -12.21
C ALA A 100 6.43 5.35 -10.92
N SER A 101 6.01 4.24 -10.32
CA SER A 101 6.48 3.75 -9.02
C SER A 101 6.42 2.22 -8.96
N PRO A 102 7.26 1.52 -9.77
CA PRO A 102 7.20 0.07 -9.93
C PRO A 102 7.53 -0.72 -8.65
N THR A 103 8.09 -0.07 -7.64
CA THR A 103 8.40 -0.68 -6.34
C THR A 103 7.20 -0.72 -5.41
N VAL A 104 6.08 -0.06 -5.73
CA VAL A 104 4.89 -0.02 -4.87
C VAL A 104 4.12 -1.32 -4.98
N LEU A 105 3.78 -1.92 -3.83
CA LEU A 105 2.91 -3.09 -3.78
C LEU A 105 1.46 -2.68 -3.98
N GLN A 106 0.86 -3.12 -5.09
CA GLN A 106 -0.51 -2.79 -5.44
C GLN A 106 -1.45 -3.97 -5.20
N VAL A 107 -2.59 -3.72 -4.55
CA VAL A 107 -3.63 -4.71 -4.27
C VAL A 107 -4.94 -4.16 -4.80
N ALA A 108 -5.64 -4.91 -5.66
CA ALA A 108 -6.98 -4.55 -6.08
C ALA A 108 -8.01 -5.18 -5.14
N VAL A 109 -9.07 -4.46 -4.83
CA VAL A 109 -10.13 -4.93 -3.95
C VAL A 109 -11.49 -4.63 -4.54
N GLY A 110 -12.44 -5.56 -4.48
CA GLY A 110 -13.77 -5.35 -5.05
C GLY A 110 -14.55 -6.64 -5.23
N ARG A 111 -15.86 -6.57 -5.00
CA ARG A 111 -16.75 -7.74 -5.09
C ARG A 111 -17.05 -8.16 -6.53
N GLU A 112 -17.20 -7.19 -7.43
CA GLU A 112 -17.74 -7.40 -8.78
C GLU A 112 -16.74 -7.10 -9.89
N ILE A 113 -15.46 -7.44 -9.68
CA ILE A 113 -14.45 -7.29 -10.74
C ILE A 113 -14.66 -8.41 -11.78
N PRO A 114 -15.02 -8.08 -13.04
CA PRO A 114 -15.20 -9.05 -14.10
C PRO A 114 -13.89 -9.80 -14.41
N THR A 115 -13.98 -11.02 -14.94
CA THR A 115 -12.78 -11.83 -15.25
C THR A 115 -11.79 -11.10 -16.16
N ALA A 116 -12.26 -10.45 -17.23
CA ALA A 116 -11.41 -9.65 -18.12
C ALA A 116 -10.71 -8.49 -17.37
N GLY A 117 -11.42 -7.84 -16.43
CA GLY A 117 -10.84 -6.83 -15.56
C GLY A 117 -9.73 -7.38 -14.67
N LYS A 118 -9.91 -8.58 -14.10
CA LYS A 118 -8.87 -9.23 -13.30
C LYS A 118 -7.60 -9.49 -14.10
N TRP A 119 -7.73 -9.99 -15.34
CA TRP A 119 -6.58 -10.19 -16.23
C TRP A 119 -5.82 -8.89 -16.47
N ALA A 120 -6.52 -7.80 -16.80
CA ALA A 120 -5.89 -6.50 -16.98
C ALA A 120 -5.16 -6.02 -15.70
N LEU A 121 -5.78 -6.17 -14.52
CA LEU A 121 -5.16 -5.80 -13.25
C LEU A 121 -3.86 -6.58 -12.99
N TRP A 122 -3.83 -7.88 -13.30
CA TRP A 122 -2.61 -8.69 -13.19
C TRP A 122 -1.51 -8.23 -14.14
N GLU A 123 -1.85 -7.93 -15.39
CA GLU A 123 -0.91 -7.36 -16.38
C GLU A 123 -0.33 -6.01 -15.91
N PHE A 124 -1.13 -5.22 -15.18
CA PHE A 124 -0.68 -3.98 -14.56
C PHE A 124 -0.03 -4.16 -13.18
N GLY A 125 0.50 -5.35 -12.88
CA GLY A 125 1.33 -5.55 -11.70
C GLY A 125 0.59 -5.51 -10.35
N VAL A 126 -0.73 -5.66 -10.35
CA VAL A 126 -1.46 -5.93 -9.11
C VAL A 126 -1.01 -7.26 -8.55
N ALA A 127 -0.64 -7.30 -7.27
CA ALA A 127 -0.08 -8.49 -6.63
C ALA A 127 -1.16 -9.40 -6.00
N ALA A 128 -2.32 -8.86 -5.67
CA ALA A 128 -3.45 -9.60 -5.15
C ALA A 128 -4.78 -8.94 -5.49
N ILE A 129 -5.83 -9.76 -5.65
CA ILE A 129 -7.20 -9.29 -5.85
C ILE A 129 -8.07 -9.86 -4.73
N LEU A 130 -8.60 -8.99 -3.86
CA LEU A 130 -9.43 -9.38 -2.71
C LEU A 130 -10.89 -9.02 -2.94
N ARG A 131 -11.82 -9.79 -2.38
CA ARG A 131 -13.26 -9.55 -2.55
C ARG A 131 -13.88 -8.96 -1.29
N ASN A 132 -13.39 -9.38 -0.13
CA ASN A 132 -13.92 -9.03 1.17
C ASN A 132 -12.80 -8.49 2.08
N VAL A 133 -13.17 -7.64 3.03
CA VAL A 133 -12.18 -7.04 3.96
C VAL A 133 -11.54 -8.07 4.87
N GLU A 134 -12.27 -9.14 5.15
CA GLU A 134 -11.86 -10.30 5.91
C GLU A 134 -10.75 -11.10 5.20
N ASP A 135 -10.56 -10.87 3.89
CA ASP A 135 -9.48 -11.49 3.12
C ASP A 135 -8.13 -10.75 3.30
N LEU A 136 -8.12 -9.53 3.85
CA LEU A 136 -6.92 -8.71 4.00
C LEU A 136 -5.80 -9.41 4.80
N PRO A 137 -6.07 -10.09 5.94
CA PRO A 137 -5.05 -10.86 6.64
C PRO A 137 -4.42 -11.98 5.79
N GLY A 138 -5.14 -12.48 4.78
CA GLY A 138 -4.65 -13.52 3.87
C GLY A 138 -3.42 -13.13 3.06
N ILE A 139 -3.18 -11.83 2.85
CA ILE A 139 -2.01 -11.33 2.13
C ILE A 139 -0.82 -11.01 3.05
N THR A 140 -0.90 -11.30 4.35
CA THR A 140 0.19 -11.05 5.32
C THR A 140 1.56 -11.59 4.87
N PRO A 141 1.69 -12.84 4.41
CA PRO A 141 3.00 -13.37 4.00
C PRO A 141 3.62 -12.58 2.84
N MET A 142 2.78 -12.06 1.94
CA MET A 142 3.23 -11.24 0.82
C MET A 142 3.70 -9.87 1.29
N VAL A 143 2.93 -9.20 2.16
CA VAL A 143 3.26 -7.88 2.71
C VAL A 143 4.56 -7.94 3.53
N ARG A 144 4.74 -8.94 4.40
CA ARG A 144 5.98 -9.12 5.16
C ARG A 144 7.19 -9.30 4.25
N ARG A 145 7.10 -10.19 3.26
CA ARG A 145 8.18 -10.41 2.29
C ARG A 145 8.51 -9.15 1.49
N TYR A 146 7.49 -8.37 1.13
CA TYR A 146 7.67 -7.11 0.43
C TYR A 146 8.48 -6.11 1.26
N PHE A 147 8.07 -5.84 2.51
CA PHE A 147 8.79 -4.89 3.36
C PHE A 147 10.18 -5.38 3.78
N ALA A 148 10.35 -6.68 4.03
CA ALA A 148 11.67 -7.25 4.30
C ALA A 148 12.67 -7.02 3.15
N ARG A 149 12.21 -7.06 1.89
CA ARG A 149 13.06 -6.73 0.73
C ARG A 149 13.37 -5.25 0.62
N ALA A 150 12.39 -4.40 0.95
CA ALA A 150 12.55 -2.94 0.90
C ALA A 150 13.57 -2.43 1.92
N THR A 151 13.55 -2.95 3.15
CA THR A 151 14.51 -2.58 4.20
C THR A 151 15.94 -2.99 3.84
N HIS A 152 16.15 -4.20 3.31
CA HIS A 152 17.46 -4.65 2.83
C HIS A 152 18.08 -3.74 1.75
N TYR A 153 17.27 -3.03 0.96
CA TYR A 153 17.77 -2.09 -0.04
C TYR A 153 18.22 -0.76 0.56
N GLN A 154 17.61 -0.35 1.68
CA GLN A 154 17.96 0.89 2.38
C GLN A 154 19.28 0.80 3.17
N ASP A 155 19.69 -0.40 3.56
CA ASP A 155 20.92 -0.65 4.33
C ASP A 155 22.17 -0.88 3.46
N ARG A 156 22.06 -0.85 2.12
CA ARG A 156 23.24 -0.90 1.25
C ARG A 156 23.94 0.46 1.24
N PRO A 157 25.22 0.57 1.65
CA PRO A 157 25.95 1.82 1.53
C PRO A 157 26.06 2.17 0.04
N SER A 158 25.75 3.42 -0.29
CA SER A 158 25.99 4.00 -1.60
C SER A 158 27.48 3.87 -1.92
N THR A 159 27.83 2.98 -2.86
CA THR A 159 29.17 2.88 -3.44
C THR A 159 29.46 4.08 -4.33
#